data_AF-A0A9X9G6T3-F1
#
_entry.id   AF-A0A9X9G6T3-F1
#
_cell.length_a   1.000
_cell.length_b   1.000
_cell.length_c   1.000
_cell.angle_alpha   90.00
_cell.angle_beta   90.00
_cell.angle_gamma   90.00
#
_symmetry.space_group_name_H-M   'P 1'
#
loop_
_entity.id
_entity.type
_entity.pdbx_description
1 polymer ?
#
loop_
_entity_poly.entity_id
_entity_poly.type
_entity_poly.pdbx_seq_one_letter_code
_entity_poly.pdbx_strand_id
1 'polypeptide(L)'
;MFEEIWPLCLLILIIFWPLDRYKKHKNKKAYNLYLNQLRQSNINQIDQMNGRRFEEYLSSLYQSLGYQTEVTKSSGDFGADLILKTNGEKIVVQAKRYKNKVGIQSVQEVVGAKRYYDAAHAWVVTNNYFTEPARKLADANDVLLIDRDLLIKLSAQVNRQNEQQPTNLEQSSY
;
A
#
# COMPACT_ATOMS: atom_id res chain seq x y z
N MET A 1 39.40 28.53 -28.13
CA MET A 1 39.29 27.15 -28.67
C MET A 1 38.56 26.25 -27.67
N PHE A 2 37.38 26.67 -27.18
CA PHE A 2 36.60 25.97 -26.14
C PHE A 2 35.08 25.96 -26.44
N GLU A 3 34.68 26.23 -27.68
CA GLU A 3 33.27 26.33 -28.10
C GLU A 3 32.70 25.02 -28.69
N GLU A 4 33.49 23.94 -28.76
CA GLU A 4 33.11 22.75 -29.55
C GLU A 4 32.64 21.52 -28.74
N ILE A 5 32.61 21.59 -27.40
CA ILE A 5 32.32 20.41 -26.56
C ILE A 5 30.82 20.29 -26.22
N TRP A 6 30.07 21.41 -26.23
CA TRP A 6 28.65 21.45 -25.86
C TRP A 6 27.72 20.51 -26.68
N PRO A 7 27.91 20.31 -28.00
CA PRO A 7 27.03 19.45 -28.81
C PRO A 7 27.16 17.96 -28.44
N LEU A 8 28.35 17.51 -28.02
CA LEU A 8 28.60 16.14 -27.59
C LEU A 8 27.90 15.83 -26.25
N CYS A 9 27.85 16.80 -25.32
CA CYS A 9 27.11 16.66 -24.07
C CYS A 9 25.59 16.49 -24.29
N LEU A 10 25.02 17.19 -25.28
CA LEU A 10 23.61 17.02 -25.65
C LEU A 10 23.31 15.64 -26.23
N LEU A 11 24.19 15.10 -27.08
CA LEU A 11 24.03 13.75 -27.65
C LEU A 11 24.06 12.67 -26.56
N ILE A 12 24.92 12.82 -25.54
CA ILE A 12 24.96 11.91 -24.38
C ILE A 12 23.65 11.95 -23.59
N LEU A 13 23.08 13.15 -23.36
CA LEU A 13 21.77 13.29 -22.71
C LEU A 13 20.64 12.66 -23.53
N ILE A 14 20.63 12.81 -24.85
CA ILE A 14 19.61 12.24 -25.73
C ILE A 14 19.68 10.70 -25.79
N ILE A 15 20.84 10.08 -25.56
CA ILE A 15 20.99 8.62 -25.58
C ILE A 15 20.76 8.01 -24.19
N PHE A 16 21.31 8.61 -23.12
CA PHE A 16 21.17 8.08 -21.76
C PHE A 16 19.79 8.34 -21.14
N TRP A 17 19.18 9.49 -21.41
CA TRP A 17 17.86 9.86 -20.87
C TRP A 17 16.74 8.88 -21.28
N PRO A 18 16.59 8.47 -22.56
CA PRO A 18 15.58 7.49 -22.94
C PRO A 18 15.89 6.08 -22.43
N LEU A 19 17.15 5.66 -22.30
CA LEU A 19 17.50 4.35 -21.73
C LEU A 19 17.14 4.25 -20.24
N ASP A 20 17.43 5.30 -19.47
CA ASP A 20 17.08 5.37 -18.05
C ASP A 20 15.55 5.43 -17.86
N ARG A 21 14.85 6.20 -18.71
CA ARG A 21 13.37 6.20 -18.75
C ARG A 21 12.79 4.85 -19.17
N TYR A 22 13.40 4.14 -20.11
CA TYR A 22 12.93 2.84 -20.59
C TYR A 22 13.04 1.75 -19.51
N LYS A 23 14.17 1.68 -18.79
CA LYS A 23 14.31 0.78 -17.61
C LYS A 23 13.27 1.11 -16.53
N LYS A 24 13.06 2.39 -16.24
CA LYS A 24 12.05 2.86 -15.27
C LYS A 24 10.62 2.49 -15.68
N HIS A 25 10.27 2.61 -16.97
CA HIS A 25 8.96 2.25 -17.51
C HIS A 25 8.70 0.74 -17.51
N LYS A 26 9.66 -0.09 -17.95
CA LYS A 26 9.53 -1.56 -17.94
C LYS A 26 9.32 -2.09 -16.52
N ASN A 27 10.12 -1.60 -15.57
CA ASN A 27 9.98 -1.97 -14.16
C ASN A 27 8.63 -1.52 -13.60
N LYS A 28 8.13 -0.34 -13.98
CA LYS A 28 6.80 0.14 -13.56
C LYS A 28 5.66 -0.74 -14.08
N LYS A 29 5.71 -1.19 -15.34
CA LYS A 29 4.69 -2.09 -15.90
C LYS A 29 4.68 -3.44 -15.18
N ALA A 30 5.85 -4.06 -14.98
CA ALA A 30 5.96 -5.32 -14.25
C ALA A 30 5.49 -5.19 -12.79
N TYR A 31 5.85 -4.08 -12.13
CA TYR A 31 5.41 -3.80 -10.76
C TYR A 31 3.89 -3.60 -10.67
N ASN A 32 3.28 -2.89 -11.62
CA ASN A 32 1.83 -2.73 -11.68
C ASN A 32 1.12 -4.08 -11.90
N LEU A 33 1.66 -4.94 -12.77
CA LEU A 33 1.13 -6.31 -12.96
C LEU A 33 1.23 -7.12 -11.66
N TYR A 34 2.36 -7.03 -10.95
CA TYR A 34 2.54 -7.66 -9.65
C TYR A 34 1.50 -7.18 -8.63
N LEU A 35 1.28 -5.86 -8.51
CA LEU A 35 0.27 -5.32 -7.59
C LEU A 35 -1.16 -5.73 -7.97
N ASN A 36 -1.47 -5.74 -9.27
CA ASN A 36 -2.78 -6.20 -9.77
C ASN A 36 -3.04 -7.67 -9.37
N GLN A 37 -2.05 -8.55 -9.53
CA GLN A 37 -2.16 -9.95 -9.12
C GLN A 37 -2.27 -10.07 -7.59
N LEU A 38 -1.49 -9.28 -6.85
CA LEU A 38 -1.49 -9.31 -5.39
C LEU A 38 -2.86 -8.95 -4.84
N ARG A 39 -3.51 -7.92 -5.38
CA ARG A 39 -4.85 -7.47 -5.01
C ARG A 39 -5.94 -8.52 -5.22
N GLN A 40 -5.80 -9.37 -6.24
CA GLN A 40 -6.73 -10.48 -6.51
C GLN A 40 -6.53 -11.68 -5.58
N SER A 41 -5.57 -11.62 -4.65
CA SER A 41 -5.33 -12.71 -3.70
C SER A 41 -6.55 -12.97 -2.83
N ASN A 42 -6.94 -14.24 -2.74
CA ASN A 42 -7.95 -14.70 -1.78
C ASN A 42 -7.35 -14.79 -0.37
N ILE A 43 -8.22 -14.99 0.63
CA ILE A 43 -7.78 -14.97 2.02
C ILE A 43 -6.76 -16.07 2.37
N ASN A 44 -6.84 -17.25 1.73
CA ASN A 44 -5.86 -18.31 1.95
C ASN A 44 -4.48 -17.95 1.40
N GLN A 45 -4.42 -17.22 0.28
CA GLN A 45 -3.16 -16.71 -0.26
C GLN A 45 -2.58 -15.60 0.62
N ILE A 46 -3.43 -14.73 1.17
CA ILE A 46 -3.04 -13.70 2.14
C ILE A 46 -2.43 -14.34 3.39
N ASP A 47 -3.01 -15.44 3.88
CA ASP A 47 -2.51 -16.16 5.06
C ASP A 47 -1.09 -16.72 4.88
N GLN A 48 -0.64 -16.92 3.63
CA GLN A 48 0.71 -17.40 3.28
C GLN A 48 1.71 -16.26 2.98
N MET A 49 1.28 -15.00 2.97
CA MET A 49 2.18 -13.87 2.72
C MET A 49 3.15 -13.65 3.89
N ASN A 50 4.33 -13.11 3.63
CA ASN A 50 5.14 -12.52 4.69
C ASN A 50 4.59 -11.12 5.07
N GLY A 51 5.13 -10.49 6.12
CA GLY A 51 4.66 -9.18 6.59
C GLY A 51 4.75 -8.11 5.49
N ARG A 52 5.92 -7.98 4.86
CA ARG A 52 6.15 -7.00 3.80
C ARG A 52 5.19 -7.15 2.62
N ARG A 53 4.95 -8.37 2.17
CA ARG A 53 4.03 -8.65 1.06
C ARG A 53 2.57 -8.36 1.45
N PHE A 54 2.22 -8.51 2.73
CA PHE A 54 0.92 -8.07 3.25
C PHE A 54 0.79 -6.54 3.26
N GLU A 55 1.84 -5.81 3.61
CA GLU A 55 1.85 -4.33 3.51
C GLU A 55 1.64 -3.87 2.05
N GLU A 56 2.35 -4.49 1.10
CA GLU A 56 2.19 -4.21 -0.33
C GLU A 56 0.78 -4.56 -0.83
N TYR A 57 0.22 -5.66 -0.35
CA TYR A 57 -1.16 -6.06 -0.64
C TYR A 57 -2.16 -4.99 -0.17
N LEU A 58 -2.06 -4.55 1.08
CA LEU A 58 -2.92 -3.52 1.65
C LEU A 58 -2.76 -2.19 0.91
N SER A 59 -1.52 -1.83 0.55
CA SER A 59 -1.25 -0.63 -0.25
C SER A 59 -2.01 -0.69 -1.59
N SER A 60 -1.92 -1.80 -2.31
CA SER A 60 -2.66 -1.96 -3.58
C SER A 60 -4.19 -2.00 -3.39
N LEU A 61 -4.66 -2.63 -2.33
CA LEU A 61 -6.08 -2.67 -1.99
C LEU A 61 -6.63 -1.25 -1.74
N TYR A 62 -5.99 -0.47 -0.88
CA TYR A 62 -6.43 0.90 -0.57
C TYR A 62 -6.26 1.87 -1.74
N GLN A 63 -5.24 1.71 -2.58
CA GLN A 63 -5.15 2.47 -3.84
C GLN A 63 -6.39 2.28 -4.71
N SER A 64 -6.93 1.06 -4.75
CA SER A 64 -8.13 0.73 -5.53
C SER A 64 -9.40 1.31 -4.92
N LEU A 65 -9.38 1.54 -3.61
CA LEU A 65 -10.44 2.25 -2.88
C LEU A 65 -10.30 3.77 -2.96
N GLY A 66 -9.33 4.30 -3.73
CA GLY A 66 -9.14 5.73 -3.98
C GLY A 66 -8.18 6.44 -3.03
N TYR A 67 -7.46 5.72 -2.17
CA TYR A 67 -6.47 6.32 -1.27
C TYR A 67 -5.13 6.52 -1.98
N GLN A 68 -4.44 7.60 -1.65
CA GLN A 68 -2.99 7.65 -1.87
C GLN A 68 -2.32 6.85 -0.76
N THR A 69 -1.35 6.01 -1.10
CA THR A 69 -0.73 5.10 -0.14
C THR A 69 0.80 5.20 -0.19
N GLU A 70 1.42 5.07 0.97
CA GLU A 70 2.86 4.98 1.15
C GLU A 70 3.14 3.83 2.14
N VAL A 71 3.94 2.85 1.71
CA VAL A 71 4.44 1.80 2.61
C VAL A 71 5.70 2.34 3.28
N THR A 72 5.77 2.29 4.60
CA THR A 72 6.91 2.84 5.35
C THR A 72 8.15 1.95 5.23
N LYS A 73 9.28 2.46 5.72
CA LYS A 73 10.53 1.70 5.77
C LYS A 73 10.43 0.64 6.86
N SER A 74 11.01 -0.53 6.64
CA SER A 74 10.96 -1.65 7.59
C SER A 74 11.68 -1.42 8.94
N SER A 75 12.34 -0.27 9.13
CA SER A 75 13.03 0.10 10.36
C SER A 75 12.81 1.58 10.66
N GLY A 76 12.49 1.91 11.91
CA GLY A 76 12.25 3.30 12.33
C GLY A 76 10.95 3.86 11.76
N ASP A 77 9.92 3.03 11.66
CA ASP A 77 8.56 3.37 11.20
C ASP A 77 7.63 3.83 12.33
N PHE A 78 8.14 3.85 13.57
CA PHE A 78 7.44 4.33 14.76
C PHE A 78 6.05 3.68 14.97
N GLY A 79 5.83 2.46 14.44
CA GLY A 79 4.57 1.73 14.59
C GLY A 79 3.51 2.00 13.51
N ALA A 80 3.89 2.49 12.32
CA ALA A 80 3.01 2.53 11.15
C ALA A 80 3.66 1.83 9.96
N ASP A 81 3.02 0.81 9.41
CA ASP A 81 3.49 0.11 8.22
C ASP A 81 3.02 0.78 6.92
N LEU A 82 1.87 1.48 6.98
CA LEU A 82 1.37 2.29 5.87
C LEU A 82 0.88 3.66 6.34
N ILE A 83 0.99 4.64 5.43
CA ILE A 83 0.34 5.93 5.52
C ILE A 83 -0.65 6.03 4.35
N LEU A 84 -1.93 6.22 4.65
CA LEU A 84 -2.96 6.51 3.67
C LEU A 84 -3.30 8.00 3.70
N LYS A 85 -3.67 8.55 2.54
CA LYS A 85 -4.21 9.91 2.43
C LYS A 85 -5.46 9.91 1.58
N THR A 86 -6.49 10.60 2.07
CA THR A 86 -7.74 10.86 1.36
C THR A 86 -8.31 12.20 1.83
N ASN A 87 -8.86 13.01 0.93
CA ASN A 87 -9.50 14.29 1.25
C ASN A 87 -8.66 15.23 2.15
N GLY A 88 -7.33 15.20 2.02
CA GLY A 88 -6.41 16.01 2.84
C GLY A 88 -6.11 15.43 4.23
N GLU A 89 -6.78 14.35 4.63
CA GLU A 89 -6.54 13.67 5.91
C GLU A 89 -5.52 12.56 5.77
N LYS A 90 -4.76 12.33 6.84
CA LYS A 90 -3.76 11.25 6.95
C LYS A 90 -4.25 10.18 7.90
N ILE A 91 -4.02 8.94 7.51
CA ILE A 91 -4.36 7.75 8.28
C ILE A 91 -3.08 6.93 8.44
N VAL A 92 -2.70 6.60 9.67
CA VAL A 92 -1.63 5.64 9.94
C VAL A 92 -2.20 4.24 10.07
N VAL A 93 -1.51 3.25 9.53
CA VAL A 93 -1.97 1.87 9.54
C VAL A 93 -0.88 0.95 10.06
N GLN A 94 -1.18 0.16 11.07
CA GLN A 94 -0.38 -1.00 11.46
C GLN A 94 -0.99 -2.26 10.83
N ALA A 95 -0.21 -2.95 10.01
CA ALA A 95 -0.55 -4.18 9.31
C ALA A 95 0.05 -5.40 10.04
N LYS A 96 -0.81 -6.31 10.50
CA LYS A 96 -0.39 -7.55 11.16
C LYS A 96 -0.90 -8.78 10.42
N ARG A 97 -0.05 -9.41 9.63
CA ARG A 97 -0.32 -10.76 9.11
C ARG A 97 0.17 -11.78 10.13
N TYR A 98 -0.73 -12.46 10.85
CA TYR A 98 -0.40 -13.44 11.90
C TYR A 98 -1.22 -14.73 11.81
N LYS A 99 -0.72 -15.80 12.43
CA LYS A 99 -1.45 -17.07 12.61
C LYS A 99 -2.42 -17.03 13.80
N ASN A 100 -2.11 -16.20 14.80
CA ASN A 100 -2.90 -16.04 16.02
C ASN A 100 -3.64 -14.70 16.02
N LYS A 101 -4.56 -14.54 16.96
CA LYS A 101 -5.26 -13.27 17.19
C LYS A 101 -4.27 -12.15 17.55
N VAL A 102 -4.58 -10.94 17.09
CA VAL A 102 -3.78 -9.74 17.33
C VAL A 102 -4.11 -9.16 18.72
N GLY A 103 -3.07 -8.91 19.52
CA GLY A 103 -3.18 -8.38 20.88
C GLY A 103 -3.04 -6.86 20.97
N ILE A 104 -2.99 -6.35 22.20
CA ILE A 104 -2.99 -4.91 22.51
C ILE A 104 -1.78 -4.15 21.93
N GLN A 105 -0.64 -4.82 21.75
CA GLN A 105 0.59 -4.18 21.30
C GLN A 105 0.41 -3.45 19.97
N SER A 106 -0.33 -4.03 19.02
CA SER A 106 -0.54 -3.41 17.70
C SER A 106 -1.37 -2.13 17.77
N VAL A 107 -2.27 -2.04 18.76
CA VAL A 107 -3.04 -0.81 19.01
C VAL A 107 -2.14 0.24 19.66
N GLN A 108 -1.32 -0.15 20.64
CA GLN A 108 -0.37 0.76 21.28
C GLN A 108 0.63 1.37 20.29
N GLU A 109 1.18 0.54 19.40
CA GLU A 109 2.09 0.95 18.32
C GLU A 109 1.44 2.01 17.43
N VAL A 110 0.23 1.75 16.91
CA VAL A 110 -0.41 2.68 15.97
C VAL A 110 -0.90 3.97 16.65
N VAL A 111 -1.25 3.92 17.93
CA VAL A 111 -1.59 5.13 18.72
C VAL A 111 -0.38 6.06 18.84
N GLY A 112 0.81 5.50 19.10
CA GLY A 112 2.05 6.27 19.09
C GLY A 112 2.34 6.85 17.70
N ALA A 113 2.18 6.03 16.65
CA ALA A 113 2.40 6.44 15.28
C ALA A 113 1.46 7.58 14.85
N LYS A 114 0.18 7.57 15.28
CA LYS A 114 -0.80 8.61 14.97
C LYS A 114 -0.27 9.99 15.33
N ARG A 115 0.32 10.12 16.52
CA ARG A 115 0.89 11.38 16.98
C ARG A 115 2.18 11.74 16.27
N TYR A 116 3.07 10.77 16.08
CA TYR A 116 4.35 10.99 15.40
C TYR A 116 4.16 11.49 13.96
N TYR A 117 3.23 10.89 13.23
CA TYR A 117 2.95 11.24 11.84
C TYR A 117 1.94 12.39 11.68
N ASP A 118 1.42 12.99 12.75
CA ASP A 118 0.36 13.99 12.70
C ASP A 118 -0.82 13.53 11.83
N ALA A 119 -1.37 12.36 12.18
CA ALA A 119 -2.46 11.71 11.46
C ALA A 119 -3.80 11.93 12.16
N ALA A 120 -4.85 12.13 11.37
CA ALA A 120 -6.21 12.30 11.86
C ALA A 120 -6.78 10.98 12.41
N HIS A 121 -6.44 9.86 11.75
CA HIS A 121 -6.97 8.54 12.08
C HIS A 121 -5.86 7.49 12.21
N ALA A 122 -6.16 6.41 12.94
CA ALA A 122 -5.24 5.29 13.14
C ALA A 122 -5.97 3.95 13.01
N TRP A 123 -5.45 3.05 12.20
CA TRP A 123 -6.07 1.76 11.89
C TRP A 123 -5.13 0.60 12.19
N VAL A 124 -5.68 -0.52 12.63
CA VAL A 124 -4.96 -1.81 12.65
C VAL A 124 -5.66 -2.77 11.71
N VAL A 125 -4.90 -3.34 10.78
CA VAL A 125 -5.40 -4.27 9.76
C VAL A 125 -4.74 -5.63 9.94
N THR A 126 -5.54 -6.71 9.90
CA THR A 126 -5.02 -8.07 10.03
C THR A 126 -5.78 -9.07 9.16
N ASN A 127 -5.09 -10.16 8.79
CA ASN A 127 -5.72 -11.33 8.18
C ASN A 127 -6.47 -12.22 9.20
N ASN A 128 -6.37 -11.90 10.50
CA ASN A 128 -6.93 -12.67 11.60
C ASN A 128 -7.94 -11.83 12.39
N TYR A 129 -8.16 -12.14 13.66
CA TYR A 129 -9.07 -11.42 14.54
C TYR A 129 -8.32 -10.77 15.70
N PHE A 130 -8.95 -9.81 16.35
CA PHE A 130 -8.41 -9.15 17.54
C PHE A 130 -8.83 -9.89 18.81
N THR A 131 -8.00 -9.78 19.85
CA THR A 131 -8.40 -10.19 21.20
C THR A 131 -9.35 -9.16 21.81
N GLU A 132 -10.17 -9.57 22.78
CA GLU A 132 -11.08 -8.65 23.48
C GLU A 132 -10.35 -7.44 24.13
N PRO A 133 -9.19 -7.61 24.79
CA PRO A 133 -8.42 -6.46 25.27
C PRO A 133 -7.98 -5.50 24.15
N ALA A 134 -7.62 -6.02 22.97
CA ALA A 134 -7.24 -5.18 21.83
C ALA A 134 -8.43 -4.37 21.31
N ARG A 135 -9.62 -4.99 21.25
CA ARG A 135 -10.86 -4.28 20.87
C ARG A 135 -11.19 -3.16 21.85
N LYS A 136 -11.14 -3.43 23.16
CA LYS A 136 -11.38 -2.41 24.21
C LYS A 136 -10.39 -1.26 24.14
N LEU A 137 -9.09 -1.55 23.94
CA LEU A 137 -8.08 -0.50 23.85
C LEU A 137 -8.24 0.33 22.58
N ALA A 138 -8.62 -0.30 21.46
CA ALA A 138 -8.84 0.40 20.20
C ALA A 138 -10.02 1.37 20.29
N ASP A 139 -11.13 0.93 20.90
CA ASP A 139 -12.31 1.77 21.17
C ASP A 139 -11.94 2.98 22.03
N ALA A 140 -11.17 2.78 23.10
CA ALA A 140 -10.71 3.87 23.98
C ALA A 140 -9.75 4.88 23.32
N ASN A 141 -9.19 4.58 22.13
CA ASN A 141 -8.22 5.43 21.44
C ASN A 141 -8.66 5.82 20.02
N ASP A 142 -9.94 5.61 19.67
CA ASP A 142 -10.48 5.87 18.32
C ASP A 142 -9.68 5.19 17.20
N VAL A 143 -9.27 3.93 17.44
CA VAL A 143 -8.53 3.12 16.47
C VAL A 143 -9.48 2.19 15.74
N LEU A 144 -9.53 2.30 14.41
CA LEU A 144 -10.33 1.39 13.60
C LEU A 144 -9.65 0.03 13.49
N LEU A 145 -10.40 -1.03 13.80
CA LEU A 145 -9.94 -2.41 13.67
C LEU A 145 -10.54 -3.05 12.42
N ILE A 146 -9.66 -3.51 11.53
CA ILE A 146 -10.02 -4.21 10.30
C ILE A 146 -9.54 -5.65 10.42
N ASP A 147 -10.44 -6.51 10.87
CA ASP A 147 -10.19 -7.95 11.00
C ASP A 147 -10.48 -8.70 9.69
N ARG A 148 -10.29 -10.02 9.73
CA ARG A 148 -10.43 -10.93 8.59
C ARG A 148 -11.71 -10.70 7.79
N ASP A 149 -12.85 -10.61 8.46
CA ASP A 149 -14.15 -10.50 7.79
C ASP A 149 -14.29 -9.16 7.07
N LEU A 150 -13.86 -8.07 7.72
CA LEU A 150 -13.87 -6.76 7.08
C LEU A 150 -12.87 -6.68 5.93
N LEU A 151 -11.68 -7.27 6.09
CA LEU A 151 -10.69 -7.36 5.03
C LEU A 151 -11.25 -8.09 3.81
N ILE A 152 -11.88 -9.26 3.99
CA ILE A 152 -12.53 -10.01 2.90
C ILE A 152 -13.59 -9.16 2.20
N LYS A 153 -14.42 -8.43 2.97
CA LYS A 153 -15.45 -7.55 2.40
C LYS A 153 -14.85 -6.44 1.54
N LEU A 154 -13.78 -5.79 2.02
CA LEU A 154 -13.05 -4.76 1.27
C LEU A 154 -12.46 -5.33 -0.02
N SER A 155 -11.80 -6.49 0.04
CA SER A 155 -11.22 -7.16 -1.14
C SER A 155 -12.30 -7.52 -2.17
N ALA A 156 -13.44 -8.04 -1.71
CA ALA A 156 -14.56 -8.39 -2.58
C ALA A 156 -15.20 -7.15 -3.25
N GLN A 157 -15.29 -6.03 -2.53
CA GLN A 157 -15.76 -4.76 -3.11
C GLN A 157 -14.86 -4.30 -4.25
N VAL A 158 -13.54 -4.33 -4.04
CA VAL A 158 -12.56 -3.93 -5.06
C VAL A 158 -12.60 -4.86 -6.26
N ASN A 159 -12.75 -6.18 -6.06
CA ASN A 159 -12.85 -7.13 -7.17
C ASN A 159 -14.08 -6.85 -8.05
N ARG A 160 -15.24 -6.56 -7.45
CA ARG A 160 -16.45 -6.18 -8.20
C ARG A 160 -16.29 -4.90 -9.00
N GLN A 161 -15.61 -3.89 -8.45
CA GLN A 161 -15.35 -2.63 -9.16
C GLN A 161 -14.48 -2.85 -10.41
N ASN A 162 -13.51 -3.76 -10.33
CA ASN A 162 -12.63 -4.08 -11.46
C ASN A 162 -13.36 -4.89 -12.55
N GLU A 163 -14.30 -5.76 -12.20
CA GLU A 163 -15.11 -6.52 -13.17
C GLU A 163 -16.05 -5.61 -13.98
N GLN A 164 -16.46 -4.47 -13.40
CA GLN A 164 -17.36 -3.51 -14.02
C GLN A 164 -16.64 -2.45 -14.87
N GLN A 165 -15.31 -2.45 -14.89
CA GLN A 165 -14.49 -1.51 -15.67
C GLN A 165 -13.84 -2.27 -16.84
N PRO A 166 -14.48 -2.34 -18.03
CA PRO A 166 -13.88 -3.01 -19.17
C PRO A 166 -12.52 -2.39 -19.51
N THR A 167 -11.53 -3.25 -19.76
CA THR A 167 -10.18 -2.89 -20.19
C THR A 167 -10.24 -2.00 -21.43
N ASN A 168 -9.97 -0.69 -21.28
CA ASN A 168 -9.69 0.24 -22.38
C ASN A 168 -8.32 -0.08 -23.03
N LEU A 169 -8.19 -1.27 -23.62
CA LEU A 169 -7.01 -1.68 -24.40
C LEU A 169 -7.25 -1.68 -25.91
N GLU A 170 -8.44 -1.30 -26.40
CA GLU A 170 -8.75 -1.27 -27.84
C GLU A 170 -8.68 0.12 -28.51
N GLN A 171 -8.26 1.19 -27.81
CA GLN A 171 -8.22 2.54 -28.40
C GLN A 171 -6.82 3.09 -28.73
N SER A 172 -5.78 2.24 -28.77
CA SER A 172 -4.42 2.65 -29.20
C SER A 172 -4.00 2.12 -30.57
N SER A 173 -4.93 1.54 -31.33
CA SER A 173 -4.68 1.05 -32.68
C SER A 173 -5.61 1.73 -33.68
N TYR A 174 -5.44 3.04 -33.85
CA TYR A 174 -5.69 3.78 -35.09
C TYR A 174 -4.85 5.06 -35.08
#